data_AF-V3ZSC2-F1
#
_entry.id   AF-V3ZSC2-F1
#
_cell.length_a   1.000
_cell.length_b   1.000
_cell.length_c   1.000
_cell.angle_alpha   90.00
_cell.angle_beta   90.00
_cell.angle_gamma   90.00
#
_symmetry.space_group_name_H-M   'P 1'
#
loop_
_entity.id
_entity.type
_entity.pdbx_description
1 polymer ?
#
loop_
_entity_poly.entity_id
_entity_poly.type
_entity_poly.pdbx_seq_one_letter_code
_entity_poly.pdbx_strand_id
1 'polypeptide(L)'
;MNKCLCSVLLVLVGIWLTTVGFTDAVQCTSDPVIINGALDSDITSREVGAVYDFTCGGTLEDMGTVTCNGTGDWTTSWTCEECYLLNSYFIELYSYIPGITNSAGCDVKCEELNCAYRRFTRSPSRGCYVSPSYVIFQIAGYTLQRCIDKCDEMEECLSLRETEGYCYLFSETVPSLVDLGNEIKPHDWGTIIGKRSTCPST
;
A
#
# COMPACT_ATOMS: atom_id res chain seq x y z
N MET A 1 47.80 -7.62 34.33
CA MET A 1 47.79 -6.70 35.50
C MET A 1 46.36 -6.18 35.59
N ASN A 2 45.52 -6.40 36.60
CA ASN A 2 45.70 -6.67 38.02
C ASN A 2 44.67 -7.71 38.50
N LYS A 3 45.05 -8.47 39.53
CA LYS A 3 44.26 -9.50 40.21
C LYS A 3 43.14 -8.87 41.05
N CYS A 4 42.00 -9.55 41.15
CA CYS A 4 41.26 -9.59 42.41
C CYS A 4 40.66 -10.99 42.59
N LEU A 5 41.37 -11.79 43.39
CA LEU A 5 40.80 -12.96 44.07
C LEU A 5 39.88 -12.44 45.18
N CYS A 6 38.68 -13.00 45.28
CA CYS A 6 38.01 -13.18 46.58
C CYS A 6 37.41 -14.59 46.63
N SER A 7 38.26 -15.56 46.98
CA SER A 7 37.80 -16.74 47.72
C SER A 7 37.71 -16.34 49.19
N VAL A 8 36.53 -16.45 49.78
CA VAL A 8 36.36 -16.54 51.24
C VAL A 8 35.57 -17.81 51.54
N LEU A 9 36.12 -18.56 52.49
CA LEU A 9 35.80 -19.92 52.90
C LEU A 9 34.66 -19.92 53.95
N LEU A 10 33.68 -20.80 53.76
CA LEU A 10 32.77 -21.48 54.73
C LEU A 10 32.39 -20.83 56.07
N VAL A 11 31.08 -20.63 56.30
CA VAL A 11 30.44 -20.88 57.61
C VAL A 11 29.11 -21.62 57.43
N LEU A 12 29.03 -22.79 58.05
CA LEU A 12 27.84 -23.61 58.29
C LEU A 12 26.84 -22.89 59.20
N VAL A 13 25.75 -22.33 58.68
CA VAL A 13 24.41 -22.24 59.32
C VAL A 13 23.38 -22.02 58.20
N GLY A 14 22.27 -22.77 58.22
CA GLY A 14 21.28 -22.84 57.15
C GLY A 14 20.71 -21.50 56.70
N ILE A 15 21.10 -21.06 55.50
CA ILE A 15 20.44 -20.00 54.76
C ILE A 15 20.30 -20.50 53.32
N TRP A 16 19.06 -20.65 52.86
CA TRP A 16 18.76 -20.82 51.44
C TRP A 16 19.31 -19.59 50.71
N LEU A 17 20.45 -19.74 50.03
CA LEU A 17 20.90 -18.78 49.05
C LEU A 17 19.94 -18.88 47.86
N THR A 18 18.84 -18.15 47.92
CA THR A 18 18.15 -17.72 46.71
C THR A 18 19.14 -16.80 45.99
N THR A 19 19.90 -17.37 45.07
CA THR A 19 20.50 -16.60 43.99
C THR A 19 19.34 -15.92 43.25
N VAL A 20 19.03 -14.69 43.66
CA VAL A 20 18.28 -13.75 42.85
C VAL A 20 19.22 -13.44 41.68
N GLY A 21 19.15 -14.28 40.65
CA GLY A 21 19.67 -13.93 39.35
C GLY A 21 18.89 -12.71 38.92
N PHE A 22 19.55 -11.55 38.92
CA PHE A 22 19.08 -10.42 38.15
C PHE A 22 19.17 -10.86 36.69
N THR A 23 18.12 -11.49 36.18
CA THR A 23 17.91 -11.55 34.75
C THR A 23 17.56 -10.12 34.38
N ASP A 24 18.52 -9.39 33.80
CA ASP A 24 18.22 -8.12 33.16
C ASP A 24 16.98 -8.35 32.28
N ALA A 25 15.96 -7.53 32.47
CA ALA A 25 14.74 -7.66 31.69
C ALA A 25 15.11 -7.56 30.20
N VAL A 26 14.60 -8.47 29.38
CA VAL A 26 14.82 -8.43 27.93
C VAL A 26 14.32 -7.08 27.42
N GLN A 27 15.11 -6.42 26.58
CA GLN A 27 14.79 -5.11 26.01
C GLN A 27 15.19 -5.06 24.54
N CYS A 28 14.42 -4.30 23.75
CA CYS A 28 14.73 -4.05 22.36
C CYS A 28 15.77 -2.93 22.22
N THR A 29 17.00 -3.32 21.90
CA THR A 29 18.17 -2.43 21.96
C THR A 29 18.33 -1.51 20.76
N SER A 30 17.83 -1.91 19.59
CA SER A 30 17.83 -1.10 18.37
C SER A 30 16.51 -0.38 18.14
N ASP A 31 16.47 0.61 17.26
CA ASP A 31 15.20 1.15 16.76
C ASP A 31 14.51 0.11 15.84
N PRO A 32 13.17 0.08 15.78
CA PRO A 32 12.44 -0.75 14.83
C PRO A 32 12.75 -0.29 13.41
N VAL A 33 13.05 -1.24 12.54
CA VAL A 33 13.25 -0.95 11.11
C VAL A 33 11.91 -1.11 10.41
N ILE A 34 11.37 0.01 9.92
CA ILE A 34 10.14 0.05 9.13
C ILE A 34 10.55 0.43 7.71
N ILE A 35 10.58 -0.55 6.81
CA ILE A 35 10.84 -0.31 5.38
C ILE A 35 9.71 0.57 4.85
N ASN A 36 9.99 1.64 4.10
CA ASN A 36 9.00 2.55 3.50
C ASN A 36 7.96 3.14 4.46
N GLY A 37 8.29 3.29 5.75
CA GLY A 37 7.43 3.93 6.74
C GLY A 37 8.22 4.64 7.83
N ALA A 38 7.49 5.27 8.75
CA ALA A 38 8.06 5.98 9.88
C ALA A 38 7.18 5.79 11.11
N LEU A 39 7.82 5.76 12.29
CA LEU A 39 7.10 5.78 13.56
C LEU A 39 6.31 7.09 13.69
N ASP A 40 5.10 6.99 14.26
CA ASP A 40 4.26 8.16 14.50
C ASP A 40 4.68 8.94 15.77
N SER A 41 5.57 8.35 16.58
CA SER A 41 6.06 8.92 17.82
C SER A 41 7.47 8.41 18.19
N ASP A 42 8.14 9.16 19.06
CA ASP A 42 9.43 8.78 19.61
C ASP A 42 9.31 7.56 20.55
N ILE A 43 10.35 6.71 20.56
CA ILE A 43 10.41 5.54 21.43
C ILE A 43 10.66 5.97 22.87
N THR A 44 9.65 5.78 23.71
CA THR A 44 9.68 6.11 25.14
C THR A 44 10.03 4.93 26.05
N SER A 45 9.94 3.69 25.56
CA SER A 45 10.16 2.44 26.27
C SER A 45 10.67 1.36 25.31
N ARG A 46 11.56 0.49 25.83
CA ARG A 46 12.16 -0.64 25.11
C ARG A 46 11.89 -1.96 25.80
N GLU A 47 11.03 -1.97 26.81
CA GLU A 47 10.68 -3.18 27.54
C GLU A 47 9.80 -4.09 26.68
N VAL A 48 9.88 -5.41 26.94
CA VAL A 48 8.98 -6.40 26.31
C VAL A 48 7.53 -5.95 26.47
N GLY A 49 6.79 -5.92 25.36
CA GLY A 49 5.41 -5.47 25.30
C GLY A 49 5.23 -3.98 25.03
N ALA A 50 6.31 -3.19 24.90
CA ALA A 50 6.20 -1.82 24.38
C ALA A 50 5.66 -1.84 22.93
N VAL A 51 4.67 -1.00 22.65
CA VAL A 51 3.99 -0.92 21.35
C VAL A 51 4.06 0.52 20.83
N TYR A 52 4.38 0.68 19.53
CA TYR A 52 4.39 1.96 18.84
C TYR A 52 3.65 1.86 17.51
N ASP A 53 2.90 2.89 17.17
CA ASP A 53 2.24 3.03 15.88
C ASP A 53 3.22 3.58 14.83
N PHE A 54 3.03 3.18 13.58
CA PHE A 54 3.76 3.69 12.43
C PHE A 54 2.85 3.89 11.23
N THR A 55 3.26 4.79 10.34
CA THR A 55 2.60 5.08 9.07
C THR A 55 3.53 4.78 7.89
N CYS A 56 3.02 4.08 6.88
CA CYS A 56 3.74 3.82 5.63
C CYS A 56 3.57 4.98 4.63
N GLY A 57 4.65 5.34 3.93
CA GLY A 57 4.64 6.37 2.88
C GLY A 57 4.16 7.77 3.29
N GLY A 58 3.84 8.01 4.57
CA GLY A 58 3.24 9.25 5.06
C GLY A 58 1.74 9.42 4.77
N THR A 59 1.03 8.37 4.33
CA THR A 59 -0.42 8.42 4.10
C THR A 59 -1.20 7.77 5.24
N LEU A 60 -2.13 8.52 5.83
CA LEU A 60 -2.90 8.15 7.04
C LEU A 60 -3.70 6.83 6.96
N GLU A 61 -3.89 6.27 5.77
CA GLU A 61 -4.70 5.06 5.57
C GLU A 61 -3.91 3.75 5.74
N ASP A 62 -2.58 3.85 5.88
CA ASP A 62 -1.63 2.74 5.84
C ASP A 62 -0.83 2.66 7.16
N MET A 63 -1.53 2.34 8.26
CA MET A 63 -0.96 2.28 9.62
C MET A 63 -0.67 0.85 10.09
N GLY A 64 0.33 0.70 10.94
CA GLY A 64 0.66 -0.55 11.62
C GLY A 64 1.25 -0.32 13.01
N THR A 65 1.64 -1.40 13.67
CA THR A 65 2.26 -1.34 15.00
C THR A 65 3.56 -2.14 15.05
N VAL A 66 4.53 -1.68 15.82
CA VAL A 66 5.72 -2.45 16.19
C VAL A 66 5.66 -2.78 17.67
N THR A 67 6.01 -4.00 18.03
CA THR A 67 6.00 -4.50 19.41
C THR A 67 7.35 -5.07 19.78
N CYS A 68 7.87 -4.71 20.95
CA CYS A 68 9.08 -5.34 21.48
C CYS A 68 8.74 -6.73 22.01
N ASN A 69 9.32 -7.78 21.42
CA ASN A 69 8.99 -9.17 21.75
C ASN A 69 9.89 -9.73 22.87
N GLY A 70 9.60 -10.96 23.31
CA GLY A 70 10.37 -11.65 24.35
C GLY A 70 11.80 -12.06 23.98
N THR A 71 12.23 -11.88 22.73
CA THR A 71 13.63 -12.13 22.29
C THR A 71 14.48 -10.85 22.28
N GLY A 72 13.87 -9.69 22.52
CA GLY A 72 14.56 -8.39 22.45
C GLY A 72 14.61 -7.83 21.02
N ASP A 73 13.73 -8.32 20.15
CA ASP A 73 13.58 -7.84 18.78
C ASP A 73 12.23 -7.12 18.60
N TRP A 74 12.20 -6.15 17.69
CA TRP A 74 10.95 -5.54 17.26
C TRP A 74 10.26 -6.44 16.24
N THR A 75 9.00 -6.76 16.50
CA THR A 75 8.11 -7.42 15.55
C THR A 75 7.09 -6.42 15.06
N THR A 76 6.94 -6.30 13.75
CA THR A 76 5.89 -5.48 13.16
C THR A 76 4.62 -6.31 13.02
N SER A 77 3.45 -5.70 13.23
CA SER A 77 2.15 -6.32 12.89
C SER A 77 1.91 -6.33 11.37
N TRP A 78 2.70 -5.55 10.63
CA TRP A 78 2.49 -5.27 9.22
C TRP A 78 3.80 -4.88 8.52
N THR A 79 3.90 -5.04 7.20
CA THR A 79 5.01 -4.56 6.36
C THR A 79 4.54 -3.51 5.35
N CYS A 80 5.28 -2.41 5.18
CA CYS A 80 5.01 -1.42 4.12
C CYS A 80 5.54 -1.90 2.75
N GLU A 81 5.24 -3.14 2.39
CA GLU A 81 5.49 -3.65 1.05
C GLU A 81 4.40 -3.14 0.11
N GLU A 82 4.81 -2.69 -1.09
CA GLU A 82 3.86 -2.23 -2.10
C GLU A 82 2.93 -3.36 -2.49
N CYS A 83 1.64 -3.16 -2.29
CA CYS A 83 0.66 -4.21 -2.54
C CYS A 83 -0.62 -3.75 -3.18
N TYR A 84 -1.19 -4.71 -3.88
CA TYR A 84 -2.29 -4.55 -4.78
C TYR A 84 -3.53 -5.19 -4.14
N LEU A 85 -4.37 -4.37 -3.51
CA LEU A 85 -5.63 -4.86 -2.95
C LEU A 85 -6.62 -5.16 -4.07
N LEU A 86 -7.00 -6.43 -4.16
CA LEU A 86 -8.07 -6.88 -5.05
C LEU A 86 -9.39 -6.31 -4.55
N ASN A 87 -9.91 -5.31 -5.23
CA ASN A 87 -11.25 -4.84 -4.98
C ASN A 87 -12.14 -5.02 -6.21
N SER A 88 -13.28 -5.66 -6.03
CA SER A 88 -14.30 -5.84 -7.06
C SER A 88 -15.07 -4.53 -7.28
N TYR A 89 -14.45 -3.60 -8.00
CA TYR A 89 -15.03 -2.30 -8.33
C TYR A 89 -15.19 -2.13 -9.85
N PHE A 90 -16.27 -1.47 -10.24
CA PHE A 90 -16.52 -1.05 -11.62
C PHE A 90 -16.45 0.49 -11.69
N ILE A 91 -15.66 1.01 -12.62
CA ILE A 91 -15.67 2.43 -12.99
C ILE A 91 -16.10 2.53 -14.44
N GLU A 92 -16.97 3.50 -14.74
CA GLU A 92 -17.31 3.84 -16.11
C GLU A 92 -16.17 4.66 -16.72
N LEU A 93 -15.42 4.05 -17.62
CA LEU A 93 -14.15 4.58 -18.11
C LEU A 93 -14.31 5.49 -19.33
N TYR A 94 -15.55 5.81 -19.71
CA TYR A 94 -15.84 6.60 -20.89
C TYR A 94 -17.01 7.52 -20.67
N SER A 95 -16.82 8.78 -21.03
CA SER A 95 -17.93 9.72 -21.22
C SER A 95 -18.34 9.73 -22.69
N TYR A 96 -19.63 9.54 -22.95
CA TYR A 96 -20.20 9.76 -24.28
C TYR A 96 -20.33 11.25 -24.55
N ILE A 97 -19.74 11.72 -25.65
CA ILE A 97 -19.83 13.10 -26.10
C ILE A 97 -20.85 13.20 -27.24
N PRO A 98 -22.05 13.77 -26.98
CA PRO A 98 -23.05 13.95 -28.02
C PRO A 98 -22.58 14.97 -29.08
N GLY A 99 -23.05 14.80 -30.32
CA GLY A 99 -22.83 15.77 -31.40
C GLY A 99 -21.55 15.57 -32.21
N ILE A 100 -20.63 14.71 -31.77
CA ILE A 100 -19.44 14.36 -32.55
C ILE A 100 -19.76 13.26 -33.55
N THR A 101 -19.67 13.56 -34.85
CA THR A 101 -20.13 12.67 -35.94
C THR A 101 -19.00 11.97 -36.70
N ASN A 102 -17.74 12.23 -36.35
CA ASN A 102 -16.58 11.62 -36.99
C ASN A 102 -15.39 11.47 -36.02
N SER A 103 -14.38 10.70 -36.43
CA SER A 103 -13.18 10.42 -35.62
C SER A 103 -12.38 11.68 -35.30
N ALA A 104 -12.19 12.57 -36.28
CA ALA A 104 -11.38 13.77 -36.09
C ALA A 104 -11.97 14.73 -35.05
N GLY A 105 -13.30 14.87 -35.02
CA GLY A 105 -13.97 15.62 -33.96
C GLY A 105 -13.79 14.97 -32.58
N CYS A 106 -13.62 13.65 -32.53
CA CYS A 106 -13.36 12.93 -31.29
C CYS A 106 -11.90 13.11 -30.82
N ASP A 107 -10.94 13.20 -31.76
CA ASP A 107 -9.55 13.56 -31.49
C ASP A 107 -9.46 14.93 -30.83
N VAL A 108 -10.04 15.96 -31.46
CA VAL A 108 -10.06 17.33 -30.92
C VAL A 108 -10.68 17.37 -29.52
N LYS A 109 -11.80 16.67 -29.31
CA LYS A 109 -12.44 16.66 -28.00
C LYS A 109 -11.59 15.97 -26.94
N CYS A 110 -10.89 14.91 -27.30
CA CYS A 110 -9.97 14.23 -26.39
C CYS A 110 -8.81 15.15 -25.98
N GLU A 111 -8.23 15.90 -26.93
CA GLU A 111 -7.19 16.89 -26.64
C GLU A 111 -7.69 18.00 -25.71
N GLU A 112 -8.89 18.54 -25.97
CA GLU A 112 -9.52 19.56 -25.11
C GLU A 112 -9.74 19.08 -23.66
N LEU A 113 -10.02 17.78 -23.49
CA LEU A 113 -10.29 17.17 -22.19
C LEU A 113 -9.05 16.53 -21.55
N ASN A 114 -7.89 16.63 -22.19
CA ASN A 114 -6.65 15.96 -21.78
C ASN A 114 -6.87 14.45 -21.52
N CYS A 115 -7.49 13.78 -22.49
CA CYS A 115 -7.89 12.39 -22.38
C CYS A 115 -6.78 11.44 -22.87
N ALA A 116 -6.52 10.33 -22.15
CA ALA A 116 -5.52 9.35 -22.61
C ALA A 116 -6.06 8.41 -23.70
N TYR A 117 -7.38 8.22 -23.77
CA TYR A 117 -7.98 7.32 -24.74
C TYR A 117 -9.30 7.85 -25.30
N ARG A 118 -9.48 7.69 -26.61
CA ARG A 118 -10.74 7.98 -27.30
C ARG A 118 -11.15 6.86 -28.24
N ARG A 119 -12.45 6.67 -28.39
CA ARG A 119 -13.06 5.74 -29.33
C ARG A 119 -14.22 6.41 -30.06
N PHE A 120 -14.16 6.37 -31.39
CA PHE A 120 -15.30 6.75 -32.22
C PHE A 120 -16.01 5.50 -32.74
N THR A 121 -17.29 5.34 -32.41
CA THR A 121 -18.13 4.22 -32.88
C THR A 121 -19.04 4.68 -34.00
N ARG A 122 -19.15 3.90 -35.09
CA ARG A 122 -20.02 4.21 -36.23
C ARG A 122 -21.43 3.62 -36.14
N SER A 123 -21.64 2.62 -35.28
CA SER A 123 -22.90 1.89 -35.10
C SER A 123 -22.90 1.16 -33.75
N PRO A 124 -24.04 0.98 -33.05
CA PRO A 124 -25.37 1.55 -33.33
C PRO A 124 -25.52 3.00 -32.83
N SER A 125 -24.73 3.41 -31.84
CA SER A 125 -24.60 4.78 -31.36
C SER A 125 -23.41 5.44 -32.06
N ARG A 126 -23.67 6.31 -33.04
CA ARG A 126 -22.63 7.20 -33.58
C ARG A 126 -22.19 8.12 -32.45
N GLY A 127 -20.96 7.93 -31.99
CA GLY A 127 -20.54 8.52 -30.73
C GLY A 127 -19.06 8.66 -30.61
N CYS A 128 -18.65 9.76 -29.99
CA CYS A 128 -17.31 9.88 -29.44
C CYS A 128 -17.37 9.47 -27.97
N TYR A 129 -16.51 8.54 -27.60
CA TYR A 129 -16.29 8.12 -26.22
C TYR A 129 -14.87 8.55 -25.86
N VAL A 130 -14.72 9.31 -24.80
CA VAL A 130 -13.42 9.77 -24.29
C VAL A 130 -13.25 9.26 -22.88
N SER A 131 -12.04 8.87 -22.53
CA SER A 131 -11.72 8.54 -21.16
C SER A 131 -11.73 9.79 -20.29
N PRO A 132 -12.08 9.69 -19.00
CA PRO A 132 -11.80 10.74 -18.03
C PRO A 132 -10.30 11.07 -17.99
N SER A 133 -9.96 12.29 -17.57
CA SER A 133 -8.57 12.77 -17.50
C SER A 133 -7.72 12.03 -16.46
N TYR A 134 -8.34 11.39 -15.47
CA TYR A 134 -7.65 10.57 -14.49
C TYR A 134 -7.27 9.18 -15.04
N VAL A 135 -7.75 8.80 -16.23
CA VAL A 135 -7.25 7.60 -16.93
C VAL A 135 -6.05 8.03 -17.74
N ILE A 136 -4.87 7.54 -17.36
CA ILE A 136 -3.58 7.94 -17.95
C ILE A 136 -3.05 6.92 -18.95
N PHE A 137 -3.54 5.68 -18.88
CA PHE A 137 -3.14 4.62 -19.81
C PHE A 137 -4.26 3.60 -19.97
N GLN A 138 -4.38 3.08 -21.19
CA GLN A 138 -5.30 2.00 -21.51
C GLN A 138 -4.70 1.10 -22.59
N ILE A 139 -4.73 -0.21 -22.37
CA ILE A 139 -4.30 -1.19 -23.38
C ILE A 139 -5.06 -2.51 -23.27
N ALA A 140 -5.23 -3.20 -24.40
CA ALA A 140 -5.77 -4.54 -24.47
C ALA A 140 -4.65 -5.60 -24.61
N GLY A 141 -4.92 -6.83 -24.20
CA GLY A 141 -4.00 -7.96 -24.26
C GLY A 141 -2.93 -7.98 -23.17
N TYR A 142 -3.11 -7.22 -22.09
CA TYR A 142 -2.19 -7.23 -20.95
C TYR A 142 -2.66 -8.24 -19.90
N THR A 143 -1.70 -8.97 -19.32
CA THR A 143 -1.95 -9.71 -18.08
C THR A 143 -1.96 -8.73 -16.91
N LEU A 144 -2.53 -9.14 -15.78
CA LEU A 144 -2.48 -8.35 -14.56
C LEU A 144 -1.05 -7.94 -14.20
N GLN A 145 -0.08 -8.86 -14.23
CA GLN A 145 1.31 -8.54 -13.93
C GLN A 145 1.88 -7.47 -14.88
N ARG A 146 1.60 -7.54 -16.18
CA ARG A 146 2.05 -6.51 -17.12
C ARG A 146 1.38 -5.15 -16.89
N CYS A 147 0.16 -5.16 -16.36
CA CYS A 147 -0.53 -3.94 -15.96
C CYS A 147 0.15 -3.30 -14.75
N ILE A 148 0.49 -4.14 -13.75
CA ILE A 148 1.28 -3.77 -12.57
C ILE A 148 2.64 -3.20 -12.98
N ASP A 149 3.43 -3.95 -13.75
CA ASP A 149 4.75 -3.52 -14.21
C ASP A 149 4.67 -2.16 -14.94
N LYS A 150 3.61 -1.97 -15.75
CA LYS A 150 3.40 -0.71 -16.47
C LYS A 150 3.00 0.44 -15.55
N CYS A 151 2.22 0.18 -14.51
CA CYS A 151 1.90 1.16 -13.48
C CYS A 151 3.18 1.58 -12.73
N ASP A 152 4.07 0.64 -12.41
CA ASP A 152 5.32 0.94 -11.71
C ASP A 152 6.32 1.74 -12.55
N GLU A 153 6.28 1.61 -13.88
CA GLU A 153 7.03 2.48 -14.79
C GLU A 153 6.51 3.92 -14.82
N MET A 154 5.28 4.18 -14.35
CA MET A 154 4.61 5.48 -14.44
C MET A 154 4.49 6.11 -13.05
N GLU A 155 5.30 7.13 -12.76
CA GLU A 155 5.33 7.81 -11.45
C GLU A 155 3.95 8.35 -11.03
N GLU A 156 3.14 8.76 -12.00
CA GLU A 156 1.78 9.24 -11.79
C GLU A 156 0.73 8.13 -11.57
N CYS A 157 1.07 6.84 -11.72
CA CYS A 157 0.11 5.75 -11.54
C CYS A 157 -0.13 5.43 -10.06
N LEU A 158 -1.35 5.70 -9.59
CA LEU A 158 -1.77 5.50 -8.20
C LEU A 158 -2.76 4.33 -8.03
N SER A 159 -3.44 3.93 -9.10
CA SER A 159 -4.24 2.72 -9.12
C SER A 159 -4.38 2.18 -10.54
N LEU A 160 -4.85 0.94 -10.65
CA LEU A 160 -5.07 0.27 -11.93
C LEU A 160 -6.34 -0.58 -11.90
N ARG A 161 -6.82 -0.98 -13.08
CA ARG A 161 -7.90 -1.95 -13.26
C ARG A 161 -7.51 -2.95 -14.32
N GLU A 162 -7.68 -4.23 -14.01
CA GLU A 162 -7.64 -5.31 -15.01
C GLU A 162 -9.04 -5.91 -15.19
N THR A 163 -9.47 -6.08 -16.44
CA THR A 163 -10.77 -6.64 -16.81
C THR A 163 -10.70 -7.31 -18.17
N GLU A 164 -10.88 -8.63 -18.21
CA GLU A 164 -10.94 -9.43 -19.45
C GLU A 164 -9.81 -9.11 -20.45
N GLY A 165 -8.59 -8.89 -19.96
CA GLY A 165 -7.42 -8.55 -20.78
C GLY A 165 -7.28 -7.07 -21.14
N TYR A 166 -8.09 -6.19 -20.56
CA TYR A 166 -7.88 -4.74 -20.61
C TYR A 166 -7.24 -4.26 -19.32
N CYS A 167 -6.16 -3.49 -19.48
CA CYS A 167 -5.48 -2.78 -18.41
C CYS A 167 -5.80 -1.29 -18.53
N TYR A 168 -6.23 -0.70 -17.42
CA TYR A 168 -6.43 0.73 -17.26
C TYR A 168 -5.59 1.21 -16.09
N LEU A 169 -4.84 2.30 -16.26
CA LEU A 169 -4.06 2.92 -15.20
C LEU A 169 -4.64 4.30 -14.90
N PHE A 170 -4.62 4.66 -13.62
CA PHE A 170 -5.21 5.88 -13.11
C PHE A 170 -4.19 6.73 -12.37
N SER A 171 -4.32 8.05 -12.53
CA SER A 171 -3.58 9.04 -11.75
C SER A 171 -4.21 9.35 -10.39
N GLU A 172 -5.16 8.52 -9.96
CA GLU A 172 -5.97 8.74 -8.77
C GLU A 172 -5.94 7.49 -7.89
N THR A 173 -6.03 7.69 -6.58
CA THR A 173 -6.22 6.58 -5.63
C THR A 173 -7.64 6.04 -5.74
N VAL A 174 -7.84 4.82 -5.23
CA VAL A 174 -9.19 4.22 -5.19
C VAL A 174 -10.21 5.10 -4.45
N PRO A 175 -9.93 5.66 -3.25
CA PRO A 175 -10.85 6.59 -2.60
C PRO A 175 -11.16 7.84 -3.43
N SER A 176 -10.15 8.44 -4.06
CA SER A 176 -10.33 9.63 -4.91
C SER A 176 -11.28 9.35 -6.07
N LEU A 177 -11.18 8.16 -6.68
CA LEU A 177 -12.10 7.74 -7.73
C LEU A 177 -13.56 7.68 -7.23
N VAL A 178 -13.80 7.29 -5.97
CA VAL A 178 -15.14 7.29 -5.37
C VAL A 178 -15.65 8.72 -5.16
N ASP A 179 -14.79 9.61 -4.65
CA ASP A 179 -15.12 11.01 -4.40
C ASP A 179 -15.45 11.77 -5.70
N LEU A 180 -14.87 11.35 -6.83
CA LEU A 180 -15.20 11.84 -8.17
C LEU A 180 -16.59 11.37 -8.68
N GLY A 181 -17.35 10.65 -7.84
CA GLY A 181 -18.70 10.21 -8.14
C GLY A 181 -18.77 8.92 -8.97
N ASN A 182 -17.67 8.18 -9.07
CA ASN A 182 -17.70 6.86 -9.70
C ASN A 182 -18.47 5.89 -8.80
N GLU A 183 -19.45 5.19 -9.37
CA GLU A 183 -20.27 4.26 -8.62
C GLU A 183 -19.50 2.99 -8.28
N ILE A 184 -19.35 2.71 -6.99
CA ILE A 184 -18.81 1.44 -6.51
C ILE A 184 -19.88 0.36 -6.68
N LYS A 185 -19.75 -0.48 -7.71
CA LYS A 185 -20.58 -1.69 -7.86
C LYS A 185 -19.70 -2.94 -7.86
N PRO A 186 -20.08 -3.98 -7.09
CA PRO A 186 -19.49 -5.30 -7.23
C PRO A 186 -19.76 -5.80 -8.64
N HIS A 187 -18.71 -6.22 -9.35
CA HIS A 187 -18.84 -6.78 -10.70
C HIS A 187 -17.89 -7.97 -10.88
N ASP A 188 -18.41 -9.05 -11.47
CA ASP A 188 -17.68 -10.32 -11.65
C ASP A 188 -16.53 -10.27 -12.68
N TRP A 189 -16.33 -9.17 -13.40
CA TRP A 189 -15.47 -9.13 -14.60
C TRP A 189 -14.27 -8.19 -14.48
N GLY A 190 -14.06 -7.52 -13.35
CA GLY A 190 -12.94 -6.61 -13.21
C GLY A 190 -12.58 -6.30 -11.76
N THR A 191 -11.29 -6.06 -11.56
CA THR A 191 -10.74 -5.71 -10.25
C THR A 191 -10.02 -4.38 -10.37
N ILE A 192 -10.39 -3.41 -9.54
CA ILE A 192 -9.59 -2.21 -9.34
C ILE A 192 -8.62 -2.49 -8.20
N ILE A 193 -7.41 -2.06 -8.43
CA ILE A 193 -6.26 -2.39 -7.63
C ILE A 193 -5.55 -1.08 -7.33
N GLY A 194 -5.67 -0.61 -6.09
CA GLY A 194 -4.91 0.53 -5.62
C GLY A 194 -3.44 0.15 -5.49
N LYS A 195 -2.54 1.02 -5.95
CA LYS A 195 -1.14 0.94 -5.55
C LYS A 195 -1.09 1.41 -4.10
N ARG A 196 -0.87 0.48 -3.17
CA ARG A 196 -0.62 0.83 -1.77
C ARG A 196 0.85 0.72 -1.46
N SER A 197 1.28 1.51 -0.48
CA SER A 197 2.54 1.29 0.22
C SER A 197 2.47 0.15 1.25
N THR A 198 1.35 -0.56 1.35
CA THR A 198 1.11 -1.60 2.38
C THR A 198 0.33 -2.82 1.91
N CYS A 199 0.69 -3.97 2.48
CA CYS A 199 0.12 -5.29 2.19
C CYS A 199 -0.58 -5.93 3.40
N PRO A 200 -1.86 -6.34 3.35
CA PRO A 200 -2.45 -7.11 4.45
C PRO A 200 -1.70 -8.40 4.68
N SER A 201 -1.28 -8.61 5.92
CA SER A 201 -0.78 -9.89 6.41
C SER A 201 -1.87 -10.96 6.28
N THR A 202 -1.60 -12.00 5.49
CA THR A 202 -2.42 -13.23 5.39
C THR A 202 -2.43 -14.02 6.69
#